data_AF-A0A5B8LP40-F1
#
_entry.id   AF-A0A5B8LP40-F1
#
_cell.length_a   1.000
_cell.length_b   1.000
_cell.length_c   1.000
_cell.angle_alpha   90.00
_cell.angle_beta   90.00
_cell.angle_gamma   90.00
#
_symmetry.space_group_name_H-M   'P 1'
#
loop_
_entity.id
_entity.type
_entity.pdbx_description
1 polymer ?
#
loop_
_entity_poly.entity_id
_entity_poly.type
_entity_poly.pdbx_seq_one_letter_code
_entity_poly.pdbx_strand_id
1 'polypeptide(L)'
;MTQISGRIVAGIGFASAATAQELIDLIAASLAEAGLDATHLAAIATHKRKLGTAIPLHVAAHFGVPLRLLDDGDLTMLGLAEGAAAAAGPLRLTKRKSRYATCALADCAPGFSVASFGQPPISSAAMASSRLATSLAGP
;
A
#
# COMPACT_ATOMS: atom_id res chain seq x y z
N MET A 1 -0.31 26.78 -2.28
CA MET A 1 -0.43 25.33 -2.46
C MET A 1 0.87 24.83 -3.06
N THR A 2 1.82 24.42 -2.23
CA THR A 2 3.10 23.85 -2.68
C THR A 2 2.82 22.51 -3.33
N GLN A 3 3.03 22.42 -4.65
CA GLN A 3 3.15 21.12 -5.31
C GLN A 3 4.28 20.37 -4.60
N ILE A 4 3.94 19.24 -3.97
CA ILE A 4 4.96 18.31 -3.49
C ILE A 4 5.50 17.61 -4.73
N SER A 5 6.53 18.19 -5.34
CA SER A 5 7.41 17.46 -6.25
C SER A 5 8.11 16.38 -5.43
N GLY A 6 7.99 15.10 -5.80
CA GLY A 6 8.68 13.99 -5.11
C GLY A 6 7.80 13.08 -4.23
N ARG A 7 6.50 12.96 -4.52
CA ARG A 7 5.64 11.97 -3.84
C ARG A 7 5.93 10.55 -4.34
N ILE A 8 6.03 9.60 -3.41
CA ILE A 8 6.37 8.20 -3.66
C ILE A 8 5.26 7.27 -3.20
N VAL A 9 5.05 6.18 -3.94
CA VAL A 9 4.28 5.02 -3.46
C VAL A 9 5.24 3.88 -3.14
N ALA A 10 5.08 3.31 -1.94
CA ALA A 10 5.76 2.06 -1.57
C ALA A 10 4.85 0.87 -1.88
N GLY A 11 5.26 0.02 -2.82
CA GLY A 11 4.63 -1.26 -3.08
C GLY A 11 5.22 -2.35 -2.19
N ILE A 12 4.37 -3.11 -1.50
CA ILE A 12 4.81 -4.15 -0.56
C ILE A 12 4.27 -5.53 -0.92
N GLY A 13 5.08 -6.55 -0.65
CA GLY A 13 4.69 -7.95 -0.63
C GLY A 13 5.33 -8.66 0.55
N PHE A 14 4.65 -9.67 1.09
CA PHE A 14 5.14 -10.38 2.27
C PHE A 14 4.58 -11.80 2.37
N ALA A 15 5.31 -12.71 3.02
CA ALA A 15 4.86 -14.05 3.36
C ALA A 15 4.07 -14.04 4.68
N SER A 16 3.36 -15.13 4.98
CA SER A 16 2.53 -15.25 6.19
C SER A 16 3.30 -15.10 7.51
N ALA A 17 4.62 -15.36 7.50
CA ALA A 17 5.50 -15.22 8.65
C ALA A 17 6.05 -13.80 8.86
N ALA A 18 5.77 -12.86 7.94
CA ALA A 18 6.24 -11.48 8.07
C ALA A 18 5.56 -10.77 9.24
N THR A 19 6.26 -9.81 9.82
CA THR A 19 5.70 -8.92 10.86
C THR A 19 5.47 -7.51 10.31
N ALA A 20 4.62 -6.74 10.98
CA ALA A 20 4.45 -5.32 10.64
C ALA A 20 5.77 -4.54 10.83
N GLN A 21 6.53 -4.84 11.88
CA GLN A 21 7.81 -4.19 12.14
C GLN A 21 8.83 -4.46 11.02
N GLU A 22 8.91 -5.71 10.56
CA GLU A 22 9.81 -6.07 9.44
C GLU A 22 9.50 -5.28 8.16
N LEU A 23 8.21 -5.06 7.87
CA LEU A 23 7.79 -4.21 6.75
C LEU A 23 8.11 -2.73 6.98
N ILE A 24 7.88 -2.22 8.18
CA ILE A 24 8.21 -0.84 8.55
C ILE A 24 9.70 -0.58 8.37
N ASP A 25 10.55 -1.44 8.94
CA ASP A 25 12.00 -1.33 8.84
C ASP A 25 12.47 -1.40 7.39
N LEU A 26 11.89 -2.32 6.60
CA LEU A 26 12.22 -2.47 5.19
C LEU A 26 11.81 -1.23 4.36
N ILE A 27 10.63 -0.65 4.62
CA ILE A 27 10.19 0.57 3.92
C ILE A 27 11.09 1.75 4.30
N ALA A 28 11.37 1.94 5.59
CA ALA A 28 12.24 3.01 6.08
C ALA A 28 13.65 2.91 5.48
N ALA A 29 14.23 1.71 5.46
CA ALA A 29 15.52 1.46 4.83
C ALA A 29 15.49 1.73 3.31
N SER A 30 14.41 1.33 2.62
CA SER A 30 14.25 1.56 1.18
C SER A 30 14.13 3.05 0.85
N LEU A 31 13.40 3.83 1.66
CA LEU A 31 13.30 5.28 1.51
C LEU A 31 14.67 5.94 1.71
N ALA A 32 15.37 5.57 2.79
CA ALA A 32 16.70 6.09 3.09
C ALA A 32 17.69 5.78 1.96
N GLU A 33 17.68 4.56 1.42
CA GLU A 33 18.50 4.16 0.26
C GLU A 33 18.21 5.03 -0.97
N ALA A 34 16.94 5.39 -1.18
CA ALA A 34 16.51 6.27 -2.27
C ALA A 34 16.70 7.78 -1.98
N GLY A 35 17.32 8.15 -0.85
CA GLY A 35 17.55 9.53 -0.45
C GLY A 35 16.27 10.27 -0.02
N LEU A 36 15.28 9.54 0.49
CA LEU A 36 13.95 10.03 0.86
C LEU A 36 13.66 9.78 2.34
N ASP A 37 12.69 10.51 2.87
CA ASP A 37 12.12 10.27 4.19
C ASP A 37 10.64 9.87 4.09
N ALA A 38 10.03 9.53 5.24
CA ALA A 38 8.63 9.12 5.32
C ALA A 38 7.63 10.22 4.89
N THR A 39 8.00 11.50 4.90
CA THR A 39 7.10 12.59 4.48
C THR A 39 6.86 12.61 2.98
N HIS A 40 7.72 11.94 2.21
CA HIS A 40 7.57 11.77 0.76
C HIS A 40 6.57 10.65 0.40
N LEU A 41 6.23 9.76 1.34
CA LEU A 41 5.24 8.71 1.10
C LEU A 41 3.85 9.31 0.88
N ALA A 42 3.22 8.93 -0.24
CA ALA A 42 1.85 9.27 -0.55
C ALA A 42 0.86 8.17 -0.16
N ALA A 43 1.28 6.90 -0.29
CA ALA A 43 0.49 5.72 -0.01
C ALA A 43 1.38 4.48 0.11
N ILE A 44 0.85 3.45 0.75
CA ILE A 44 1.39 2.09 0.70
C ILE A 44 0.47 1.26 -0.18
N ALA A 45 1.02 0.49 -1.10
CA ALA A 45 0.29 -0.28 -2.09
C ALA A 45 0.57 -1.78 -1.93
N THR A 46 -0.46 -2.62 -2.04
CA THR A 46 -0.28 -4.08 -2.13
C THR A 46 -1.45 -4.73 -2.87
N HIS A 47 -1.34 -6.01 -3.19
CA HIS A 47 -2.45 -6.72 -3.82
C HIS A 47 -3.56 -7.04 -2.81
N LYS A 48 -4.83 -6.97 -3.23
CA LYS A 48 -6.01 -7.25 -2.39
C LYS A 48 -5.95 -8.58 -1.63
N ARG A 49 -5.31 -9.61 -2.21
CA ARG A 49 -5.10 -10.92 -1.55
C ARG A 49 -4.26 -10.87 -0.27
N LYS A 50 -3.54 -9.76 -0.02
CA LYS A 50 -2.74 -9.56 1.19
C LYS A 50 -3.55 -8.99 2.37
N LEU A 51 -4.83 -8.69 2.19
CA LEU A 51 -5.74 -8.28 3.28
C LEU A 51 -6.17 -9.40 4.23
N GLY A 52 -5.72 -10.65 4.04
CA GLY A 52 -6.00 -11.73 4.99
C GLY A 52 -5.43 -11.52 6.40
N THR A 53 -4.59 -10.48 6.60
CA THR A 53 -4.04 -10.09 7.90
C THR A 53 -4.12 -8.57 8.10
N ALA A 54 -4.03 -8.12 9.35
CA ALA A 54 -3.99 -6.69 9.69
C ALA A 54 -2.63 -6.01 9.40
N ILE A 55 -1.63 -6.76 8.94
CA ILE A 55 -0.25 -6.26 8.77
C ILE A 55 -0.20 -5.02 7.86
N PRO A 56 -0.76 -5.02 6.63
CA PRO A 56 -0.68 -3.86 5.74
C PRO A 56 -1.36 -2.62 6.32
N LEU A 57 -2.41 -2.81 7.12
CA LEU A 57 -3.13 -1.72 7.79
C LEU A 57 -2.27 -1.09 8.88
N HIS A 58 -1.62 -1.91 9.71
CA HIS A 58 -0.70 -1.41 10.75
C HIS A 58 0.49 -0.67 10.16
N VAL A 59 1.06 -1.18 9.06
CA VAL A 59 2.19 -0.52 8.38
C VAL A 59 1.75 0.84 7.82
N ALA A 60 0.60 0.91 7.13
CA ALA A 60 0.08 2.17 6.62
C ALA A 60 -0.23 3.19 7.74
N ALA A 61 -0.84 2.72 8.83
CA ALA A 61 -1.09 3.56 10.01
C ALA A 61 0.20 4.09 10.64
N HIS A 62 1.27 3.27 10.71
CA HIS A 62 2.57 3.68 11.23
C HIS A 62 3.16 4.87 10.46
N PHE A 63 3.07 4.85 9.13
CA PHE A 63 3.56 5.95 8.28
C PHE A 63 2.56 7.10 8.12
N GLY A 64 1.34 6.98 8.66
CA GLY A 64 0.30 8.01 8.54
C GLY A 64 -0.22 8.21 7.11
N VAL A 65 -0.10 7.19 6.24
CA VAL A 65 -0.51 7.25 4.83
C VAL A 65 -1.58 6.21 4.52
N PRO A 66 -2.43 6.42 3.50
CA PRO A 66 -3.42 5.43 3.13
C PRO A 66 -2.77 4.15 2.59
N LEU A 67 -3.30 3.00 3.00
CA LEU A 67 -3.12 1.75 2.28
C LEU A 67 -3.99 1.78 1.03
N ARG A 68 -3.49 1.27 -0.10
CA ARG A 68 -4.22 1.10 -1.35
C ARG A 68 -4.04 -0.32 -1.87
N LEU A 69 -5.13 -0.88 -2.37
CA LEU A 69 -5.24 -2.27 -2.79
C LEU A 69 -5.39 -2.34 -4.29
N LEU A 70 -4.55 -3.16 -4.88
CA LEU A 70 -4.54 -3.41 -6.31
C LEU A 70 -5.06 -4.81 -6.57
N ASP A 71 -5.70 -5.02 -7.72
CA ASP A 71 -6.00 -6.35 -8.22
C ASP A 71 -5.12 -6.75 -9.39
N ASP A 72 -5.35 -7.95 -9.93
CA ASP A 72 -4.54 -8.49 -11.01
C ASP A 72 -4.63 -7.65 -12.30
N GLY A 73 -5.69 -6.84 -12.48
CA GLY A 73 -5.82 -5.92 -13.61
C GLY A 73 -4.96 -4.66 -13.45
N ASP A 74 -4.69 -4.26 -12.21
CA ASP A 74 -3.83 -3.10 -11.91
C ASP A 74 -2.33 -3.46 -11.89
N LEU A 75 -1.99 -4.73 -11.71
CA LEU A 75 -0.59 -5.18 -11.59
C LEU A 75 0.04 -5.46 -12.95
N THR A 76 1.24 -4.90 -13.15
CA THR A 76 2.09 -5.26 -14.29
C THR A 76 2.69 -6.67 -14.13
N MET A 77 3.35 -7.20 -15.16
CA MET A 77 4.06 -8.50 -15.14
C MET A 77 5.26 -8.55 -14.15
N LEU A 78 5.50 -7.48 -13.39
CA LEU A 78 6.53 -7.41 -12.36
C LEU A 78 6.11 -8.19 -11.10
N GLY A 79 7.07 -8.46 -10.21
CA GLY A 79 6.74 -9.06 -8.91
C GLY A 79 5.78 -8.17 -8.11
N LEU A 80 4.97 -8.76 -7.22
CA LEU A 80 3.86 -8.06 -6.54
C LEU A 80 4.20 -6.69 -5.93
N ALA A 81 5.37 -6.54 -5.28
CA ALA A 81 5.80 -5.25 -4.72
C ALA A 81 6.10 -4.22 -5.82
N GLU A 82 6.79 -4.63 -6.88
CA GLU A 82 7.18 -3.77 -8.00
C GLU A 82 5.95 -3.38 -8.83
N GLY A 83 5.07 -4.33 -9.14
CA GLY A 83 3.82 -4.05 -9.84
C GLY A 83 2.92 -3.08 -9.05
N ALA A 84 2.83 -3.28 -7.72
CA ALA A 84 2.03 -2.41 -6.86
C ALA A 84 2.58 -0.97 -6.80
N ALA A 85 3.90 -0.80 -6.74
CA ALA A 85 4.52 0.52 -6.81
C ALA A 85 4.36 1.13 -8.22
N ALA A 86 4.67 0.37 -9.26
CA ALA A 86 4.71 0.84 -10.66
C ALA A 86 3.34 1.32 -11.18
N ALA A 87 2.25 0.88 -10.57
CA ALA A 87 0.91 1.39 -10.87
C ALA A 87 0.75 2.89 -10.54
N ALA A 88 1.64 3.47 -9.73
CA ALA A 88 1.68 4.92 -9.47
C ALA A 88 2.54 5.72 -10.48
N GLY A 89 3.46 5.06 -11.18
CA GLY A 89 4.44 5.69 -12.07
C GLY A 89 5.77 4.92 -12.16
N PRO A 90 6.85 5.54 -12.66
CA PRO A 90 8.12 4.84 -12.87
C PRO A 90 8.76 4.41 -11.55
N LEU A 91 9.38 3.21 -11.55
CA LEU A 91 10.11 2.71 -10.39
C LEU A 91 11.34 3.59 -10.11
N ARG A 92 11.42 4.11 -8.89
CA ARG A 92 12.61 4.78 -8.35
C ARG A 92 13.57 3.78 -7.73
N LEU A 93 13.01 2.76 -7.07
CA LEU A 93 13.78 1.68 -6.47
C LEU A 93 13.10 0.34 -6.79
N THR A 94 13.83 -0.54 -7.47
CA THR A 94 13.43 -1.95 -7.65
C THR A 94 13.37 -2.67 -6.32
N LYS A 95 12.78 -3.87 -6.28
CA LYS A 95 12.51 -4.50 -4.98
C LYS A 95 13.74 -4.72 -4.09
N ARG A 96 13.62 -4.30 -2.84
CA ARG A 96 14.44 -4.74 -1.70
C ARG A 96 13.70 -5.79 -0.90
N LYS A 97 14.44 -6.68 -0.24
CA LYS A 97 13.89 -7.84 0.47
C LYS A 97 14.46 -7.92 1.88
N SER A 98 13.59 -8.24 2.82
CA SER A 98 13.96 -8.79 4.13
C SER A 98 13.79 -10.31 4.10
N ARG A 99 13.71 -10.96 5.28
CA ARG A 99 13.51 -12.41 5.38
C ARG A 99 12.15 -12.84 4.83
N TYR A 100 11.09 -12.09 5.14
CA TYR A 100 9.71 -12.43 4.76
C TYR A 100 8.95 -11.30 4.05
N ALA A 101 9.57 -10.15 3.82
CA ALA A 101 8.94 -9.01 3.15
C ALA A 101 9.76 -8.51 1.95
N THR A 102 9.09 -7.76 1.09
CA THR A 102 9.61 -7.15 -0.13
C THR A 102 8.99 -5.77 -0.28
N CYS A 103 9.79 -4.77 -0.61
CA CYS A 103 9.39 -3.39 -0.81
C CYS A 103 9.97 -2.86 -2.13
N ALA A 104 9.20 -2.12 -2.91
CA ALA A 104 9.67 -1.35 -4.05
C ALA A 104 9.09 0.07 -4.00
N LEU A 105 9.77 1.04 -4.62
CA LEU A 105 9.36 2.45 -4.60
C LEU A 105 9.15 2.97 -6.02
N ALA A 106 8.07 3.71 -6.22
CA ALA A 106 7.79 4.40 -7.49
C ALA A 106 7.51 5.87 -7.28
N ASP A 107 7.98 6.68 -8.22
CA ASP A 107 7.59 8.08 -8.34
C ASP A 107 6.13 8.19 -8.76
N CYS A 108 5.38 9.09 -8.11
CA CYS A 108 4.02 9.41 -8.54
C CYS A 108 4.08 10.16 -9.89
N ALA A 109 3.48 9.59 -10.93
CA ALA A 109 3.44 10.19 -12.26
C ALA A 109 2.69 11.55 -12.25
N PRO A 110 2.91 12.42 -13.27
CA PRO A 110 2.13 13.63 -13.43
C PRO A 110 0.61 13.32 -13.43
N GLY A 111 -0.16 14.06 -12.62
CA GLY A 111 -1.60 13.83 -12.47
C GLY A 111 -1.98 12.69 -11.53
N PHE A 112 -1.02 12.02 -10.89
CA PHE A 112 -1.30 11.00 -9.87
C PHE A 112 -2.16 11.57 -8.73
N SER A 113 -3.22 10.84 -8.41
CA SER A 113 -4.12 11.13 -7.28
C SER A 113 -4.28 9.89 -6.42
N VAL A 114 -3.96 10.03 -5.14
CA VAL A 114 -4.12 8.95 -4.14
C VAL A 114 -5.57 8.48 -4.04
N ALA A 115 -6.55 9.38 -4.26
CA ALA A 115 -7.96 9.02 -4.20
C ALA A 115 -8.36 8.01 -5.29
N SER A 116 -7.76 8.13 -6.48
CA SER A 116 -8.06 7.31 -7.66
C SER A 116 -7.11 6.12 -7.83
N PHE A 117 -6.09 5.98 -6.98
CA PHE A 117 -5.06 4.96 -7.11
C PHE A 117 -5.44 3.65 -6.41
N GLY A 118 -5.74 2.57 -7.13
CA GLY A 118 -6.22 1.32 -6.54
C GLY A 118 -7.50 1.52 -5.71
N GLN A 119 -7.84 0.57 -4.85
CA GLN A 119 -8.99 0.64 -3.93
C GLN A 119 -8.54 0.97 -2.51
N PRO A 120 -9.28 1.79 -1.72
CA PRO A 120 -9.00 1.91 -0.30
C PRO A 120 -9.21 0.55 0.39
N PRO A 121 -8.52 0.23 1.50
CA PRO A 121 -8.91 -0.89 2.32
C PRO A 121 -10.34 -0.71 2.78
N ILE A 122 -11.05 -1.84 2.88
CA ILE A 122 -12.41 -1.89 3.37
C ILE A 122 -12.41 -1.23 4.75
N SER A 123 -13.03 -0.06 4.88
CA SER A 123 -13.19 0.57 6.18
C SER A 123 -13.94 -0.40 7.09
N SER A 124 -13.43 -0.62 8.30
CA SER A 124 -14.09 -1.42 9.34
C SER A 124 -15.55 -0.99 9.61
N ALA A 125 -15.92 0.23 9.23
CA ALA A 125 -17.30 0.73 9.23
C ALA A 125 -18.25 -0.01 8.24
N ALA A 126 -17.76 -0.46 7.08
CA ALA A 126 -18.61 -1.12 6.08
C ALA A 126 -19.05 -2.53 6.52
N MET A 127 -18.21 -3.25 7.28
CA MET A 127 -18.58 -4.53 7.89
C MET A 127 -19.57 -4.38 9.04
N ALA A 128 -19.51 -3.29 9.81
CA ALA A 128 -20.49 -3.00 10.86
C ALA A 128 -21.88 -2.66 10.29
N SER A 129 -21.92 -1.89 9.19
CA SER A 129 -23.19 -1.49 8.55
C SER A 129 -23.92 -2.66 7.88
N SER A 130 -23.19 -3.67 7.38
CA SER A 130 -23.79 -4.86 6.75
C SER A 130 -24.50 -5.82 7.73
N ARG A 131 -24.33 -5.65 9.05
CA ARG A 131 -25.07 -6.43 10.06
C ARG A 131 -26.41 -5.80 10.47
N LEU A 132 -26.69 -4.56 10.08
CA LEU A 132 -27.90 -3.84 10.49
C LEU A 132 -29.06 -3.93 9.47
N ALA A 133 -28.83 -4.46 8.27
CA ALA A 133 -29.79 -4.41 7.16
C ALA A 133 -30.65 -5.68 6.94
N THR A 134 -30.65 -6.67 7.84
CA THR A 134 -31.45 -7.91 7.66
C THR A 134 -32.57 -8.12 8.69
N SER A 135 -32.93 -7.12 9.51
CA SER A 135 -34.08 -7.26 10.43
C SER A 135 -35.29 -6.43 9.99
N LEU A 136 -35.96 -6.88 8.93
CA LEU A 136 -37.37 -6.59 8.66
C LEU A 136 -38.06 -7.87 8.20
N ALA A 137 -38.20 -8.82 9.13
CA ALA A 137 -39.17 -9.90 9.03
C ALA A 137 -40.04 -9.82 10.29
N GLY A 138 -41.21 -9.20 10.15
CA GLY A 138 -42.31 -9.33 11.09
C GLY A 138 -43.50 -9.95 10.35
N PRO A 139 -44.22 -10.93 10.95
CA PRO A 139 -45.60 -11.22 10.56
C PRO A 139 -46.56 -10.14 11.09
#